data_AF-A0AAV5F204-F1
#
_entry.id   AF-A0AAV5F204-F1
#
_cell.length_a   1.000
_cell.length_b   1.000
_cell.length_c   1.000
_cell.angle_alpha   90.00
_cell.angle_beta   90.00
_cell.angle_gamma   90.00
#
_symmetry.space_group_name_H-M   'P 1'
#
loop_
_entity.id
_entity.type
_entity.pdbx_description
1 polymer ?
#
loop_
_entity_poly.entity_id
_entity_poly.type
_entity_poly.pdbx_seq_one_letter_code
_entity_poly.pdbx_strand_id
1 'polypeptide(L)' 'MGAYLLWKHRNSCVFEGANPCLAELLRNFRDEQHLWSMAGAQRLASLSAGQADRVG' A
#
# COMPACT_ATOMS: atom_id res chain seq x y z
N MET A 1 7.63 -4.14 -1.79
CA MET A 1 6.34 -4.49 -1.17
C MET A 1 5.90 -5.94 -1.40
N GLY A 2 5.92 -6.47 -2.62
CA GLY A 2 5.36 -7.82 -2.92
C GLY A 2 5.96 -8.97 -2.08
N ALA A 3 7.27 -8.98 -1.88
CA ALA A 3 7.94 -9.99 -1.05
C ALA A 3 7.53 -9.94 0.43
N TYR A 4 7.24 -8.74 0.97
CA TYR A 4 6.78 -8.57 2.36
C TYR A 4 5.37 -9.11 2.55
N LEU A 5 4.45 -8.81 1.62
CA LEU A 5 3.08 -9.33 1.66
C LEU A 5 3.05 -10.86 1.50
N LEU A 6 3.90 -11.42 0.64
CA LEU A 6 4.05 -12.87 0.48
C LEU A 6 4.57 -13.53 1.77
N TRP A 7 5.59 -12.93 2.40
CA TRP A 7 6.12 -13.39 3.68
C TRP A 7 5.05 -13.36 4.79
N LYS A 8 4.30 -12.26 4.89
CA LYS A 8 3.23 -12.09 5.88
C LYS A 8 2.10 -13.11 5.67
N HIS A 9 1.66 -13.31 4.42
CA HIS A 9 0.62 -14.28 4.07
C HIS A 9 1.06 -15.71 4.41
N ARG A 10 2.28 -16.09 4.01
CA ARG A 10 2.85 -17.39 4.36
C ARG A 10 2.89 -17.61 5.88
N ASN A 11 3.30 -16.61 6.64
CA ASN A 11 3.34 -16.70 8.09
C ASN A 11 1.94 -16.85 8.68
N SER A 12 0.94 -16.11 8.18
CA SER A 12 -0.44 -16.29 8.63
C SER A 12 -0.97 -17.70 8.34
N CYS A 13 -0.61 -18.30 7.20
CA CYS A 13 -0.95 -19.69 6.92
C CYS A 13 -0.29 -20.67 7.90
N VAL A 14 0.97 -20.43 8.26
CA VAL A 14 1.74 -21.33 9.13
C VAL A 14 1.37 -21.19 10.60
N PHE A 15 1.14 -19.96 11.08
CA PHE A 15 0.96 -19.66 12.50
C PHE A 15 -0.52 -19.50 12.90
N GLU A 16 -1.35 -18.96 12.03
CA GLU A 16 -2.78 -18.68 12.31
C GLU A 16 -3.71 -19.71 11.65
N GLY A 17 -3.17 -20.68 10.92
CA GLY A 17 -3.96 -21.68 10.19
C GLY A 17 -4.77 -21.09 9.03
N ALA A 18 -4.42 -19.90 8.55
CA ALA A 18 -5.09 -19.29 7.41
C ALA A 18 -4.91 -20.15 6.14
N ASN A 19 -5.93 -20.25 5.31
CA ASN A 19 -5.81 -21.00 4.06
C ASN A 19 -4.95 -20.23 3.04
N PRO A 20 -4.03 -20.91 2.33
CA PRO A 20 -3.25 -20.26 1.28
C PRO A 20 -4.16 -19.80 0.14
N CYS A 21 -4.45 -18.50 0.09
CA CYS A 21 -5.29 -17.88 -0.93
C CYS A 21 -4.50 -16.88 -1.79
N LEU A 22 -4.24 -17.23 -3.06
CA LEU A 22 -3.55 -16.32 -3.99
C LEU A 22 -4.39 -15.10 -4.35
N ALA A 23 -5.71 -15.25 -4.47
CA ALA A 23 -6.62 -14.15 -4.78
C ALA A 23 -6.59 -13.07 -3.68
N GLU A 24 -6.56 -13.51 -2.42
CA GLU A 24 -6.45 -12.61 -1.27
C GLU A 24 -5.10 -11.88 -1.25
N LEU A 25 -4.00 -12.61 -1.47
CA LEU A 25 -2.66 -12.01 -1.56
C LEU A 25 -2.59 -10.94 -2.66
N LEU A 26 -3.15 -11.21 -3.85
CA LEU A 26 -3.17 -10.28 -4.97
C LEU A 26 -4.06 -9.06 -4.71
N ARG A 27 -5.19 -9.24 -4.01
CA ARG A 27 -6.06 -8.14 -3.58
C ARG A 27 -5.32 -7.24 -2.59
N ASN A 28 -4.73 -7.80 -1.55
CA ASN A 28 -3.95 -7.05 -0.55
C ASN A 28 -2.80 -6.27 -1.21
N PHE A 29 -2.15 -6.87 -2.22
CA PHE A 29 -1.11 -6.19 -2.99
C PHE A 29 -1.63 -4.97 -3.76
N ARG A 30 -2.79 -5.07 -4.41
CA ARG A 30 -3.40 -3.94 -5.13
C ARG A 30 -3.84 -2.85 -4.17
N ASP A 31 -4.49 -3.20 -3.06
CA ASP A 31 -4.98 -2.23 -2.08
C ASP A 31 -3.81 -1.44 -1.49
N GLU A 32 -2.73 -2.12 -1.11
CA GLU A 32 -1.48 -1.50 -0.64
C GLU A 32 -0.91 -0.56 -1.72
N GLN A 33 -0.79 -1.02 -2.98
CA GLN A 33 -0.31 -0.19 -4.09
C GLN A 33 -1.14 1.08 -4.30
N HIS A 34 -2.47 0.98 -4.19
CA HIS A 34 -3.37 2.11 -4.31
C HIS A 34 -3.17 3.11 -3.16
N LEU A 35 -3.04 2.64 -1.92
CA LEU A 35 -2.76 3.48 -0.76
C LEU A 35 -1.43 4.25 -0.92
N TRP A 36 -0.36 3.58 -1.37
CA TRP A 36 0.92 4.24 -1.63
C TRP A 36 0.82 5.30 -2.74
N SER A 37 0.05 5.02 -3.78
CA SER A 37 -0.19 5.97 -4.87
C SER A 37 -0.94 7.21 -4.37
N MET A 38 -1.97 7.01 -3.53
CA MET A 38 -2.73 8.10 -2.92
C MET A 38 -1.88 8.93 -1.96
N ALA A 39 -1.08 8.29 -1.09
CA ALA A 39 -0.17 8.98 -0.19
C ALA A 39 0.86 9.84 -0.96
N GLY A 40 1.37 9.32 -2.08
CA GLY A 40 2.20 10.08 -3.01
C GLY A 40 1.48 11.29 -3.61
N ALA A 41 0.27 11.09 -4.12
CA ALA A 41 -0.54 12.16 -4.71
C ALA A 41 -0.91 13.25 -3.68
N GLN A 42 -1.28 12.86 -2.45
CA GLN A 42 -1.56 13.79 -1.36
C GLN A 42 -0.34 14.64 -1.01
N ARG A 43 0.85 14.03 -0.92
CA ARG A 43 2.09 14.77 -0.65
C ARG A 43 2.40 15.77 -1.78
N LEU A 44 2.21 15.37 -3.04
CA LEU A 44 2.38 16.27 -4.19
C LEU A 44 1.39 17.43 -4.15
N ALA A 45 0.11 17.18 -3.81
CA ALA A 45 -0.90 18.21 -3.67
C ALA A 45 -0.59 19.19 -2.52
N SER A 46 -0.08 18.71 -1.39
CA SER A 46 0.36 19.60 -0.30
C SER A 46 1.56 20.46 -0.70
N LEU A 47 2.47 19.93 -1.52
CA LEU A 47 3.64 20.67 -1.99
C LEU A 47 3.23 21.77 -2.96
N SER A 48 2.33 21.50 -3.91
CA SER A 48 1.83 22.49 -4.86
C SER A 48 1.04 23.61 -4.18
N ALA A 49 0.21 23.27 -3.17
CA ALA A 49 -0.50 24.26 -2.37
C ALA A 49 0.45 25.20 -1.61
N GLY A 50 1.52 24.66 -1.01
CA GLY A 50 2.55 25.47 -0.34
C GLY A 50 3.43 26.28 -1.30
N GLN A 51 3.50 25.91 -2.59
CA GLN A 51 4.14 26.74 -3.62
C GLN A 51 3.24 27.90 -4.08
N ALA A 52 1.92 27.69 -4.13
CA ALA A 52 0.96 28.74 -4.47
C ALA A 52 0.93 29.86 -3.41
N ASP A 53 1.06 29.50 -2.13
CA ASP A 53 1.12 30.44 -1.00
C ASP A 53 2.38 31.33 -1.01
N ARG A 54 3.47 30.88 -1.66
CA ARG A 54 4.74 31.63 -1.77
C ARG A 54 4.80 32.63 -2.92
N VAL A 55 3.81 32.62 -3.81
CA VAL A 55 3.73 33.49 -5.00
C VAL A 55 2.64 34.57 -4.83
N GLY A 56 1.95 34.60 -3.69
CA GLY A 56 0.97 35.62 -3.31
C GLY A 56 1.59 36.82 -2.59
#